data_AF-A0A849DHV8-F1
#
_entry.id   AF-A0A849DHV8-F1
#
_cell.length_a   1.000
_cell.length_b   1.000
_cell.length_c   1.000
_cell.angle_alpha   90.00
_cell.angle_beta   90.00
_cell.angle_gamma   90.00
#
_symmetry.space_group_name_H-M   'P 1'
#
loop_
_entity.id
_entity.type
_entity.pdbx_description
1 polymer ?
#
loop_
_entity_poly.entity_id
_entity_poly.type
_entity_poly.pdbx_seq_one_letter_code
_entity_poly.pdbx_strand_id
1 'polypeptide(L)'
;MNKIFINSRNDDEPYGAILVHTVLSRWFGPDEVFRASESIPIGTDYARALVEAVQGCRVLLAVIGPGWNGITDRRGRRRLDNPDDWVRRELAMAFEAGKLVVPVLLRGAPMPALLDLPPDIAALAHCQYRRLDHRQFPTDVSRLGADLTDAVPGLTPRWDCGCAAGCRHRDRGGRATGNPCPFRCGATSLSWRVDTKMRSDPGDTRGFHCRNQRAIGRHPSG
;
A
#
# COMPACT_ATOMS: atom_id res chain seq x y z
N MET A 1 -11.74 14.74 2.35
CA MET A 1 -12.23 13.43 2.84
C MET A 1 -11.62 12.37 1.95
N ASN A 2 -10.81 11.50 2.51
CA ASN A 2 -10.02 10.53 1.73
C ASN A 2 -10.90 9.33 1.41
N LYS A 3 -10.91 8.85 0.17
CA LYS A 3 -11.79 7.74 -0.22
C LYS A 3 -11.28 6.37 0.24
N ILE A 4 -9.96 6.19 0.29
CA ILE A 4 -9.30 4.94 0.64
C ILE A 4 -8.64 5.06 2.01
N PHE A 5 -8.91 4.12 2.90
CA PHE A 5 -8.26 4.00 4.19
C PHE A 5 -7.42 2.72 4.24
N ILE A 6 -6.14 2.80 4.60
CA ILE A 6 -5.25 1.63 4.72
C ILE A 6 -5.12 1.25 6.20
N ASN A 7 -5.74 0.14 6.55
CA ASN A 7 -5.61 -0.55 7.83
C ASN A 7 -4.48 -1.58 7.73
N SER A 8 -3.46 -1.47 8.58
CA SER A 8 -2.31 -2.37 8.55
C SER A 8 -1.66 -2.48 9.92
N ARG A 9 -1.01 -3.62 10.19
CA ARG A 9 -0.24 -3.82 11.42
C ARG A 9 1.25 -3.58 11.11
N ASN A 10 1.84 -2.59 11.77
CA ASN A 10 3.27 -2.23 11.57
C ASN A 10 4.22 -3.40 11.84
N ASP A 11 3.90 -4.26 12.80
CA ASP A 11 4.74 -5.40 13.20
C ASP A 11 4.59 -6.63 12.28
N ASP A 12 3.65 -6.60 11.33
CA ASP A 12 3.37 -7.71 10.42
C ASP A 12 4.03 -7.51 9.06
N GLU A 13 3.64 -6.45 8.34
CA GLU A 13 4.17 -6.17 7.01
C GLU A 13 4.34 -4.65 6.78
N PRO A 14 5.36 -4.02 7.40
CA PRO A 14 5.53 -2.57 7.38
C PRO A 14 5.78 -2.04 5.97
N TYR A 15 6.53 -2.77 5.14
CA TYR A 15 6.85 -2.33 3.78
C TYR A 15 5.68 -2.50 2.82
N GLY A 16 4.89 -3.56 2.97
CA GLY A 16 3.73 -3.81 2.13
C GLY A 16 2.70 -2.69 2.19
N ALA A 17 2.33 -2.26 3.39
CA ALA A 17 1.39 -1.16 3.58
C ALA A 17 1.92 0.17 2.99
N ILE A 18 3.21 0.45 3.15
CA ILE A 18 3.87 1.63 2.56
C ILE A 18 3.86 1.56 1.03
N LEU A 19 4.14 0.39 0.45
CA LEU A 19 4.14 0.21 -1.01
C LEU A 19 2.74 0.36 -1.60
N VAL A 20 1.72 -0.24 -0.96
CA VAL A 20 0.31 -0.06 -1.37
C VAL A 20 -0.07 1.42 -1.29
N HIS A 21 0.21 2.09 -0.16
CA HIS A 21 -0.01 3.53 -0.02
C HIS A 21 0.68 4.32 -1.13
N THR A 22 1.98 4.11 -1.34
CA THR A 22 2.78 4.85 -2.32
C THR A 22 2.22 4.72 -3.73
N VAL A 23 1.85 3.50 -4.14
CA VAL A 23 1.34 3.25 -5.49
C VAL A 23 -0.07 3.82 -5.66
N LEU A 24 -0.98 3.58 -4.70
CA LEU A 24 -2.35 4.09 -4.80
C LEU A 24 -2.39 5.62 -4.70
N SER A 25 -1.53 6.25 -3.90
CA SER A 25 -1.42 7.71 -3.82
C SER A 25 -0.89 8.31 -5.12
N ARG A 26 0.03 7.63 -5.82
CA ARG A 26 0.43 8.04 -7.17
C ARG A 26 -0.70 7.91 -8.18
N TRP A 27 -1.60 6.95 -7.98
CA TRP A 27 -2.66 6.67 -8.93
C TRP A 27 -3.92 7.52 -8.73
N PHE A 28 -4.33 7.77 -7.48
CA PHE A 28 -5.55 8.51 -7.16
C PHE A 28 -5.27 9.93 -6.64
N GLY A 29 -4.02 10.23 -6.32
CA GLY A 29 -3.61 11.44 -5.62
C GLY A 29 -3.42 11.20 -4.12
N PRO A 30 -2.48 11.90 -3.48
CA PRO A 30 -2.14 11.69 -2.06
C PRO A 30 -3.31 12.01 -1.12
N ASP A 31 -4.23 12.89 -1.50
CA ASP A 31 -5.39 13.26 -0.68
C ASP A 31 -6.51 12.20 -0.68
N GLU A 32 -6.43 11.20 -1.57
CA GLU A 32 -7.45 10.16 -1.69
C GLU A 32 -7.15 8.92 -0.84
N VAL A 33 -5.91 8.79 -0.36
CA VAL A 33 -5.43 7.60 0.37
C VAL A 33 -4.94 8.01 1.76
N PHE A 34 -5.53 7.43 2.79
CA PHE A 34 -5.18 7.68 4.19
C PHE A 34 -4.45 6.47 4.79
N ARG A 35 -3.37 6.72 5.52
CA ARG A 35 -2.66 5.70 6.31
C ARG A 35 -2.39 6.25 7.71
N ALA A 36 -3.03 5.67 8.72
CA ALA A 36 -3.06 6.21 10.08
C ALA A 36 -1.68 6.48 10.72
N SER A 37 -0.68 5.65 10.41
CA SER A 37 0.68 5.81 10.93
C SER A 37 1.49 6.97 10.31
N GLU A 38 0.97 7.64 9.28
CA GLU A 38 1.65 8.75 8.56
C GLU A 38 0.77 9.99 8.47
N SER A 39 -0.55 9.82 8.35
CA SER A 39 -1.47 10.90 8.03
C SER A 39 -2.01 11.65 9.26
N ILE A 40 -1.70 11.23 10.49
CA ILE A 40 -2.12 11.92 11.72
C ILE A 40 -0.99 12.83 12.23
N PRO A 41 -1.20 14.17 12.29
CA PRO A 41 -0.18 15.10 12.75
C PRO A 41 0.23 14.86 14.21
N ILE A 42 1.48 15.18 14.54
CA ILE A 42 1.97 15.15 15.93
C ILE A 42 1.14 16.07 16.82
N GLY A 43 0.78 15.59 18.02
CA GLY A 43 -0.02 16.34 18.99
C GLY A 43 -1.54 16.28 18.76
N THR A 44 -2.01 15.62 17.70
CA THR A 44 -3.43 15.38 17.49
C THR A 44 -3.93 14.23 18.35
N ASP A 45 -5.19 14.29 18.80
CA ASP A 45 -5.87 13.13 19.35
C ASP A 45 -5.99 12.06 18.26
N TYR A 46 -5.14 11.04 18.38
CA TYR A 46 -5.04 9.94 17.44
C TYR A 46 -6.34 9.17 17.34
N ALA A 47 -7.04 8.96 18.47
CA ALA A 47 -8.28 8.21 18.51
C ALA A 47 -9.37 8.92 17.70
N ARG A 48 -9.51 10.23 17.93
CA ARG A 48 -10.50 11.05 17.22
C ARG A 48 -10.19 11.13 15.72
N ALA A 49 -8.95 11.45 15.35
CA ALA A 49 -8.55 11.56 13.95
C ALA A 49 -8.77 10.25 13.17
N LEU A 50 -8.57 9.12 13.84
CA LEU A 50 -8.78 7.81 13.23
C LEU A 50 -10.26 7.49 12.99
N VAL A 51 -11.11 7.78 13.97
CA VAL A 51 -12.57 7.63 13.83
C VAL A 51 -13.06 8.49 12.67
N GLU A 52 -12.66 9.76 12.61
CA GLU A 52 -13.02 10.67 11.52
C GLU A 52 -12.56 10.16 10.16
N ALA A 53 -11.34 9.61 10.07
CA ALA A 53 -10.80 9.06 8.84
C ALA A 53 -11.55 7.80 8.36
N VAL A 54 -11.88 6.87 9.27
CA VAL A 54 -12.68 5.68 8.94
C VAL A 54 -14.10 6.07 8.54
N GLN A 55 -14.72 7.03 9.24
CA GLN A 55 -16.06 7.52 8.89
C GLN A 55 -16.08 8.28 7.56
N GLY A 56 -15.00 8.98 7.22
CA GLY A 56 -14.87 9.73 5.98
C GLY A 56 -14.54 8.89 4.75
N CYS A 57 -14.01 7.67 4.93
CA CYS A 57 -13.64 6.83 3.81
C CYS A 57 -14.85 6.12 3.16
N ARG A 58 -14.64 5.67 1.92
CA ARG A 58 -15.59 4.82 1.18
C ARG A 58 -15.14 3.37 1.17
N VAL A 59 -13.84 3.13 1.18
CA VAL A 59 -13.22 1.81 1.21
C VAL A 59 -12.11 1.74 2.26
N LEU A 60 -12.06 0.64 3.00
CA LEU A 60 -10.98 0.26 3.89
C LEU A 60 -10.23 -0.95 3.30
N LEU A 61 -8.93 -0.80 3.11
CA LEU A 61 -8.02 -1.87 2.71
C LEU A 61 -7.39 -2.47 3.96
N ALA A 62 -7.67 -3.74 4.24
CA ALA A 62 -7.07 -4.48 5.34
C ALA A 62 -5.82 -5.20 4.82
N VAL A 63 -4.64 -4.66 5.11
CA VAL A 63 -3.36 -5.24 4.68
C VAL A 63 -2.99 -6.37 5.65
N ILE A 64 -2.95 -7.60 5.12
CA ILE A 64 -2.76 -8.83 5.88
C ILE A 64 -1.49 -9.52 5.38
N GLY A 65 -0.46 -9.53 6.21
CA GLY A 65 0.73 -10.36 6.07
C GLY A 65 0.64 -11.67 6.87
N PRO A 66 1.70 -12.49 6.83
CA PRO A 66 1.68 -13.83 7.44
C PRO A 66 1.49 -13.85 8.96
N GLY A 67 1.91 -12.80 9.67
CA GLY A 67 1.83 -12.67 11.12
C GLY A 67 0.55 -11.98 11.62
N TRP A 68 -0.23 -11.37 10.73
CA TRP A 68 -1.35 -10.47 11.04
C TRP A 68 -2.26 -10.98 12.17
N ASN A 69 -2.61 -12.27 12.10
CA ASN A 69 -3.55 -12.94 12.99
C ASN A 69 -2.91 -13.40 14.31
N GLY A 70 -1.61 -13.71 14.28
CA GLY A 70 -0.89 -14.41 15.36
C GLY A 70 -0.04 -13.51 16.25
N ILE A 71 0.16 -12.24 15.90
CA ILE A 71 0.99 -11.32 16.70
C ILE A 71 0.38 -11.11 18.09
N THR A 72 1.20 -11.25 19.12
CA THR A 72 0.82 -11.14 20.53
C THR A 72 1.29 -9.84 21.19
N ASP A 73 0.61 -9.43 22.25
CA ASP A 73 1.05 -8.36 23.16
C ASP A 73 2.20 -8.85 24.07
N ARG A 74 2.71 -7.94 24.93
CA ARG A 74 3.77 -8.26 25.91
C ARG A 74 3.37 -9.34 26.94
N ARG A 75 2.08 -9.67 27.03
CA ARG A 75 1.52 -10.68 27.93
C ARG A 75 1.24 -12.00 27.20
N GLY A 76 1.63 -12.12 25.93
CA GLY A 76 1.42 -13.32 25.12
C GLY A 76 -0.01 -13.49 24.60
N ARG A 77 -0.89 -12.50 24.75
CA ARG A 77 -2.26 -12.56 24.22
C ARG A 77 -2.27 -12.05 22.79
N ARG A 78 -3.02 -12.69 21.88
CA ARG A 78 -3.17 -12.19 20.51
C ARG A 78 -3.70 -10.76 20.54
N ARG A 79 -3.05 -9.87 19.80
CA ARG A 79 -3.46 -8.46 19.77
C ARG A 79 -4.86 -8.28 19.20
N LEU A 80 -5.25 -9.13 18.24
CA LEU A 80 -6.60 -9.09 17.67
C LEU A 80 -7.68 -9.39 18.72
N ASP A 81 -7.38 -10.18 19.75
CA ASP A 81 -8.33 -10.47 20.83
C ASP A 81 -8.45 -9.30 21.82
N ASN A 82 -7.53 -8.34 21.78
CA ASN A 82 -7.60 -7.12 22.58
C ASN A 82 -8.59 -6.11 21.95
N PRO A 83 -9.68 -5.72 22.64
CA PRO A 83 -10.61 -4.72 22.12
C PRO A 83 -9.96 -3.35 21.89
N ASP A 84 -8.83 -3.06 22.54
CA ASP A 84 -8.10 -1.80 22.37
C ASP A 84 -7.10 -1.81 21.19
N ASP A 85 -6.97 -2.92 20.45
CA ASP A 85 -6.08 -2.98 19.29
C ASP A 85 -6.65 -2.15 18.13
N TRP A 86 -5.87 -1.15 17.68
CA TRP A 86 -6.29 -0.22 16.64
C TRP A 86 -6.73 -0.90 15.34
N VAL A 87 -6.02 -1.95 14.92
CA VAL A 87 -6.37 -2.68 13.68
C VAL A 87 -7.77 -3.28 13.77
N ARG A 88 -8.11 -3.91 14.91
CA ARG A 88 -9.45 -4.42 15.16
C ARG A 88 -10.49 -3.31 15.23
N ARG A 89 -10.20 -2.23 15.97
CA ARG A 89 -11.14 -1.11 16.14
C ARG A 89 -11.49 -0.46 14.80
N GLU A 90 -10.49 -0.20 13.95
CA GLU A 90 -10.69 0.36 12.61
C GLU A 90 -11.58 -0.54 11.74
N LEU A 91 -11.34 -1.86 11.77
CA LEU A 91 -12.15 -2.84 11.05
C LEU A 91 -13.58 -2.90 11.56
N ALA A 92 -13.77 -2.96 12.88
CA ALA A 92 -15.09 -2.99 13.50
C ALA A 92 -15.88 -1.73 13.14
N MET A 93 -15.28 -0.55 13.25
CA MET A 93 -15.90 0.72 12.86
C MET A 93 -16.25 0.76 11.37
N ALA A 94 -15.40 0.22 10.50
CA ALA A 94 -15.67 0.17 9.07
C ALA A 94 -16.85 -0.75 8.73
N PHE A 95 -16.93 -1.92 9.38
CA PHE A 95 -18.09 -2.82 9.22
C PHE A 95 -19.37 -2.20 9.77
N GLU A 96 -19.33 -1.60 10.95
CA GLU A 96 -20.47 -0.93 11.57
C GLU A 96 -20.98 0.23 10.70
N ALA A 97 -20.08 1.01 10.10
CA ALA A 97 -20.42 2.11 9.22
C ALA A 97 -20.74 1.69 7.77
N GLY A 98 -20.83 0.38 7.49
CA GLY A 98 -21.17 -0.15 6.17
C GLY A 98 -20.15 0.20 5.07
N LYS A 99 -18.88 0.37 5.43
CA LYS A 99 -17.81 0.66 4.48
C LYS A 99 -17.48 -0.57 3.65
N LEU A 100 -17.00 -0.34 2.41
CA LEU A 100 -16.42 -1.42 1.62
C LEU A 100 -15.11 -1.86 2.29
N VAL A 101 -15.01 -3.13 2.71
CA VAL A 101 -13.77 -3.68 3.28
C VAL A 101 -13.14 -4.66 2.31
N VAL A 102 -11.89 -4.40 1.89
CA VAL A 102 -11.14 -5.24 0.95
C VAL A 102 -9.87 -5.76 1.64
N PRO A 103 -9.80 -7.07 1.95
CA PRO A 103 -8.56 -7.70 2.39
C PRO A 103 -7.51 -7.69 1.27
N VAL A 104 -6.30 -7.26 1.60
CA VAL A 104 -5.13 -7.25 0.71
C VAL A 104 -4.08 -8.18 1.31
N LEU A 105 -3.98 -9.39 0.76
CA LEU A 105 -3.11 -10.45 1.24
C LEU A 105 -1.72 -10.33 0.64
N LEU A 106 -0.70 -10.27 1.49
CA LEU A 106 0.70 -10.13 1.10
C LEU A 106 1.52 -11.37 1.44
N ARG A 107 2.62 -11.60 0.71
CA ARG A 107 3.62 -12.65 1.01
C ARG A 107 3.03 -14.04 1.26
N GLY A 108 2.00 -14.41 0.50
CA GLY A 108 1.37 -15.72 0.64
C GLY A 108 0.47 -15.87 1.87
N ALA A 109 0.16 -14.79 2.60
CA ALA A 109 -0.72 -14.83 3.76
C ALA A 109 -2.07 -15.51 3.40
N PRO A 110 -2.56 -16.44 4.24
CA PRO A 110 -3.89 -17.00 4.06
C PRO A 110 -4.95 -15.96 4.46
N MET A 111 -6.16 -16.15 3.95
CA MET A 111 -7.31 -15.42 4.48
C MET A 111 -7.58 -15.89 5.92
N PRO A 112 -7.79 -14.99 6.90
CA PRO A 112 -8.13 -15.39 8.26
C PRO A 112 -9.42 -16.23 8.28
N ALA A 113 -9.43 -17.32 9.06
CA ALA A 113 -10.62 -18.13 9.23
C ALA A 113 -11.62 -17.43 10.16
N LEU A 114 -12.91 -17.68 9.96
CA LEU A 114 -13.99 -17.08 10.76
C LEU A 114 -13.80 -17.30 12.27
N LEU A 115 -13.37 -18.50 12.66
CA LEU A 115 -13.18 -18.89 14.07
C LEU A 115 -11.95 -18.23 14.72
N ASP A 116 -11.02 -17.73 13.91
CA ASP A 116 -9.83 -17.04 14.40
C ASP A 116 -10.07 -15.55 14.62
N LEU A 117 -11.22 -15.04 14.19
CA LEU A 117 -11.56 -13.62 14.26
C LEU A 117 -12.50 -13.32 15.44
N PRO A 118 -12.28 -12.21 16.14
CA PRO A 118 -13.25 -11.67 17.08
C PRO A 118 -14.62 -11.40 16.41
N PRO A 119 -15.73 -11.53 17.16
CA PRO A 119 -17.09 -11.43 16.59
C PRO A 119 -17.38 -10.13 15.83
N ASP A 120 -16.83 -9.01 16.29
CA ASP A 120 -17.03 -7.67 15.73
C ASP A 120 -16.33 -7.45 14.37
N ILE A 121 -15.36 -8.30 14.02
CA ILE A 121 -14.67 -8.26 12.73
C ILE A 121 -14.77 -9.58 11.96
N ALA A 122 -15.59 -10.52 12.43
CA ALA A 122 -15.78 -11.84 11.83
C ALA A 122 -16.22 -11.77 10.36
N ALA A 123 -16.94 -10.72 9.98
CA ALA A 123 -17.34 -10.44 8.60
C ALA A 123 -16.15 -10.37 7.62
N LEU A 124 -14.94 -10.04 8.10
CA LEU A 124 -13.73 -10.01 7.29
C LEU A 124 -13.49 -11.34 6.57
N ALA A 125 -13.74 -12.47 7.23
CA ALA A 125 -13.55 -13.81 6.63
C ALA A 125 -14.42 -14.08 5.39
N HIS A 126 -15.48 -13.31 5.18
CA HIS A 126 -16.39 -13.43 4.05
C HIS A 126 -16.12 -12.42 2.93
N CYS A 127 -15.20 -11.48 3.14
CA CYS A 127 -14.87 -10.47 2.13
C CYS A 127 -14.10 -11.08 0.95
N GLN A 128 -14.42 -10.60 -0.26
CA GLN A 128 -13.57 -10.82 -1.43
C GLN A 128 -12.23 -10.11 -1.25
N TYR A 129 -11.14 -10.80 -1.54
CA TYR A 129 -9.78 -10.30 -1.31
C TYR A 129 -8.98 -10.09 -2.60
N ARG A 130 -7.89 -9.35 -2.48
CA ARG A 130 -6.82 -9.30 -3.48
C ARG A 130 -5.52 -9.79 -2.88
N ARG A 131 -4.79 -10.58 -3.66
CA ARG A 131 -3.45 -11.04 -3.29
C ARG A 131 -2.44 -10.23 -4.10
N LEU A 132 -1.43 -9.68 -3.44
CA LEU A 132 -0.30 -9.04 -4.11
C LEU A 132 0.93 -9.93 -3.93
N ASP A 133 1.37 -10.55 -5.02
CA ASP A 133 2.61 -11.32 -5.05
C ASP A 133 3.78 -10.38 -5.33
N HIS A 134 4.85 -10.44 -4.54
CA HIS A 134 6.06 -9.64 -4.76
C HIS A 134 6.64 -9.74 -6.19
N ARG A 135 6.50 -10.89 -6.86
CA ARG A 135 6.97 -11.11 -8.24
C ARG A 135 6.06 -10.49 -9.28
N GLN A 136 4.78 -10.33 -8.97
CA GLN A 136 3.75 -9.80 -9.85
C GLN A 136 3.17 -8.46 -9.37
N PHE A 137 3.79 -7.86 -8.36
CA PHE A 137 3.29 -6.71 -7.63
C PHE A 137 2.80 -5.58 -8.54
N PRO A 138 3.54 -5.18 -9.60
CA PRO A 138 3.06 -4.16 -10.55
C PRO A 138 1.69 -4.48 -11.16
N THR A 139 1.46 -5.74 -11.51
CA THR A 139 0.23 -6.20 -12.15
C THR A 139 -0.88 -6.32 -11.12
N ASP A 140 -0.58 -6.90 -9.97
CA ASP A 140 -1.57 -7.13 -8.92
C ASP A 140 -2.07 -5.81 -8.31
N VAL A 141 -1.17 -4.85 -8.08
CA VAL A 141 -1.56 -3.52 -7.57
C VAL A 141 -2.34 -2.72 -8.63
N SER A 142 -2.02 -2.91 -9.92
CA SER A 142 -2.81 -2.32 -11.02
C SER A 142 -4.22 -2.90 -11.06
N ARG A 143 -4.37 -4.22 -10.88
CA ARG A 143 -5.70 -4.83 -10.77
C ARG A 143 -6.47 -4.28 -9.58
N LEU A 144 -5.83 -4.21 -8.40
CA LEU A 144 -6.43 -3.65 -7.19
C LEU A 144 -6.98 -2.25 -7.44
N GLY A 145 -6.22 -1.31 -8.02
CA GLY A 145 -6.76 0.03 -8.25
C GLY A 145 -7.82 0.10 -9.36
N ALA A 146 -7.80 -0.79 -10.35
CA ALA A 146 -8.91 -0.91 -11.29
C ALA A 146 -10.21 -1.36 -10.57
N ASP A 147 -10.12 -2.40 -9.73
CA ASP A 147 -11.26 -2.86 -8.94
C ASP A 147 -11.79 -1.78 -8.00
N LEU A 148 -10.89 -0.99 -7.39
CA LEU A 148 -11.28 0.13 -6.53
C LEU A 148 -11.98 1.24 -7.31
N THR A 149 -11.54 1.52 -8.54
CA THR A 149 -12.19 2.50 -9.42
C THR A 149 -13.62 2.08 -9.74
N ASP A 150 -13.83 0.79 -10.00
CA ASP A 150 -15.15 0.24 -10.33
C ASP A 150 -16.06 0.18 -9.09
N ALA A 151 -15.50 -0.18 -7.92
CA ALA A 151 -16.27 -0.39 -6.70
C ALA A 151 -16.56 0.90 -5.91
N VAL A 152 -15.76 1.96 -6.08
CA VAL A 152 -15.86 3.19 -5.28
C VAL A 152 -16.27 4.37 -6.13
N PRO A 153 -17.54 4.84 -6.06
CA PRO A 153 -17.98 5.96 -6.87
C PRO A 153 -17.15 7.21 -6.60
N GLY A 154 -16.83 7.96 -7.66
CA GLY A 154 -16.03 9.18 -7.57
C GLY A 154 -14.55 8.97 -7.23
N LEU A 155 -14.07 7.73 -7.03
CA LEU A 155 -12.64 7.44 -6.99
C LEU A 155 -12.13 7.37 -8.42
N THR A 156 -11.59 8.48 -8.93
CA THR A 156 -11.11 8.58 -10.30
C THR A 156 -9.58 8.52 -10.32
N PRO A 157 -8.97 7.64 -11.12
CA PRO A 157 -7.55 7.69 -11.40
C PRO A 157 -7.08 9.07 -11.85
N ARG A 158 -6.10 9.62 -11.14
CA ARG A 158 -5.33 10.81 -11.54
C ARG A 158 -4.09 10.34 -12.29
N TRP A 159 -4.24 10.17 -13.58
CA TRP A 159 -3.13 9.84 -14.46
C TRP A 159 -2.35 11.11 -14.82
N ASP A 160 -1.27 11.42 -14.10
CA ASP A 160 -0.23 12.32 -14.61
C ASP A 160 0.58 11.55 -15.65
N CYS A 161 0.10 11.59 -16.89
CA CYS A 161 0.69 10.85 -18.00
C CYS A 161 2.14 11.30 -18.30
N GLY A 162 2.57 12.47 -17.79
CA GLY A 162 3.81 13.14 -18.18
C GLY A 162 3.90 13.48 -19.68
N CYS A 163 2.87 13.16 -20.45
CA CYS A 163 2.77 13.44 -21.87
C CYS A 163 2.31 14.89 -22.01
N ALA A 164 3.08 15.73 -22.70
CA ALA A 164 2.66 17.08 -23.06
C ALA A 164 1.24 17.03 -23.68
N ALA A 165 0.39 17.98 -23.27
CA ALA A 165 -1.05 18.03 -23.55
C ALA A 165 -1.44 17.47 -24.93
N GLY A 166 -2.23 16.38 -24.97
CA GLY A 166 -2.79 15.86 -26.23
C GLY A 166 -2.94 14.33 -26.38
N CYS A 167 -2.58 13.50 -25.40
CA CYS A 167 -2.79 12.05 -25.53
C CYS A 167 -4.28 11.69 -25.49
N ARG A 168 -4.83 11.24 -26.63
CA ARG A 168 -6.13 10.57 -26.72
C ARG A 168 -5.91 9.06 -26.64
N HIS A 169 -6.37 8.45 -25.55
CA HIS A 169 -6.31 7.00 -25.33
C HIS A 169 -6.99 6.26 -26.50
N ARG A 170 -6.21 5.50 -27.28
CA ARG A 170 -6.74 4.54 -28.26
C ARG A 170 -6.00 3.23 -28.09
N ASP A 171 -6.75 2.17 -27.84
CA ASP A 171 -6.24 0.81 -27.92
C ASP A 171 -5.88 0.46 -29.37
N ARG A 172 -5.05 -0.57 -29.58
CA ARG A 172 -4.60 -1.06 -30.91
C ARG A 172 -5.76 -1.39 -31.87
N GLY A 173 -7.00 -1.51 -31.37
CA GLY A 173 -8.21 -1.78 -32.15
C GLY A 173 -9.26 -0.66 -32.20
N GLY A 174 -8.97 0.55 -31.70
CA GLY A 174 -9.83 1.73 -31.89
C GLY A 174 -11.20 1.71 -31.20
N ARG A 175 -11.45 0.81 -30.25
CA ARG A 175 -12.72 0.72 -29.49
C ARG A 175 -12.53 1.28 -28.08
N ALA A 176 -13.50 2.07 -27.60
CA ALA A 176 -13.48 2.59 -26.23
C ALA A 176 -14.01 1.50 -25.28
N THR A 177 -13.09 0.78 -24.62
CA THR A 177 -13.41 -0.10 -23.48
C THR A 177 -12.70 0.41 -22.24
N GLY A 178 -13.33 0.25 -21.07
CA GLY A 178 -12.86 0.78 -19.79
C GLY A 178 -11.39 0.48 -19.48
N ASN A 179 -10.66 1.58 -19.25
CA ASN A 179 -9.29 1.82 -18.74
C ASN A 179 -8.05 1.11 -19.35
N PRO A 180 -7.20 1.89 -20.06
CA PRO A 180 -5.73 1.74 -20.06
C PRO A 180 -5.02 3.07 -19.67
N CYS A 181 -4.00 3.13 -18.80
CA CYS A 181 -2.66 2.51 -18.94
C CYS A 181 -1.74 2.73 -17.72
N PRO A 182 -1.29 1.71 -16.94
CA PRO A 182 -0.24 1.86 -15.91
C PRO A 182 1.16 2.12 -16.46
N PHE A 183 1.57 1.53 -17.58
CA PHE A 183 2.85 1.72 -18.31
C PHE A 183 2.67 0.99 -19.67
N ARG A 184 2.86 1.50 -20.89
CA ARG A 184 3.70 2.56 -21.48
C ARG A 184 3.05 3.14 -22.75
N CYS A 185 3.41 4.39 -23.07
CA CYS A 185 3.62 4.80 -24.47
C CYS A 185 5.14 5.01 -24.69
N GLY A 186 5.79 4.18 -25.52
CA GLY A 186 7.04 4.57 -26.21
C GLY A 186 8.43 4.14 -25.72
N ALA A 187 8.65 2.96 -25.12
CA ALA A 187 10.00 2.36 -25.04
C ALA A 187 9.97 0.94 -24.48
N THR A 188 11.02 0.20 -24.75
CA THR A 188 11.31 -1.10 -24.16
C THR A 188 11.92 -0.88 -22.77
N SER A 189 11.63 -1.76 -21.81
CA SER A 189 12.00 -1.70 -20.38
C SER A 189 11.17 -0.77 -19.49
N LEU A 190 10.38 -1.36 -18.59
CA LEU A 190 10.03 -0.74 -17.31
C LEU A 190 11.30 -0.76 -16.46
N SER A 191 11.98 0.39 -16.33
CA SER A 191 12.90 0.56 -15.21
C SER A 191 12.09 1.16 -14.07
N TRP A 192 11.86 0.36 -13.02
CA TRP A 192 11.55 0.87 -11.70
C TRP A 192 12.76 1.64 -11.21
N ARG A 193 12.96 2.87 -11.69
CA ARG A 193 13.93 3.76 -11.07
C ARG A 193 13.31 4.21 -9.74
N VAL A 194 13.80 3.62 -8.66
CA VAL A 194 13.79 4.29 -7.36
C VAL A 194 14.48 5.62 -7.64
N ASP A 195 13.77 6.74 -7.53
CA ASP A 195 14.39 8.06 -7.63
C ASP A 195 15.31 8.23 -6.42
N THR A 196 16.52 7.67 -6.52
CA THR A 196 17.65 8.01 -5.66
C THR A 196 18.18 9.37 -6.12
N LYS A 197 17.33 10.39 -6.16
CA LYS A 197 17.81 11.77 -6.25
C LYS A 197 18.05 12.26 -4.83
N MET A 198 19.06 11.66 -4.21
CA MET A 198 19.82 12.32 -3.17
C MET A 198 20.32 13.62 -3.82
N ARG A 199 19.79 14.76 -3.39
CA ARG A 199 20.34 16.07 -3.77
C ARG A 199 21.78 16.10 -3.24
N SER A 200 22.73 15.71 -4.07
CA SER A 200 24.11 16.11 -3.90
C SER A 200 24.23 17.53 -4.43
N ASP A 201 24.32 18.48 -3.52
CA ASP A 201 24.82 19.83 -3.80
C ASP A 201 26.22 19.72 -4.42
N PRO A 202 26.49 20.33 -5.58
CA PRO A 202 27.85 20.46 -6.10
C PRO A 202 28.51 21.64 -5.39
N GLY A 203 28.92 21.46 -4.14
CA GLY A 203 29.41 22.58 -3.35
C GLY A 203 30.06 22.26 -2.01
N ASP A 204 30.63 21.07 -1.79
CA ASP A 204 31.55 20.89 -0.65
C ASP A 204 32.55 19.74 -0.90
N THR A 205 33.71 20.07 -1.47
CA THR A 205 34.85 19.17 -1.54
C THR A 205 35.60 19.21 -0.22
N ARG A 206 35.07 18.59 0.84
CA ARG A 206 35.84 18.27 2.05
C ARG A 206 35.24 17.06 2.76
N GLY A 207 35.80 15.87 2.49
CA GLY A 207 35.47 14.72 3.32
C GLY A 207 35.94 13.36 2.83
N PHE A 208 36.87 12.80 3.62
CA PHE A 208 36.95 11.37 3.96
C PHE A 208 37.54 10.40 2.93
N HIS A 209 38.87 10.31 2.96
CA HIS A 209 39.56 9.04 2.72
C HIS A 209 39.18 8.02 3.81
N CYS A 210 38.34 7.06 3.46
CA CYS A 210 38.24 5.80 4.21
C CYS A 210 39.08 4.74 3.50
N ARG A 211 40.30 4.51 4.02
CA ARG A 211 41.08 3.31 3.74
C ARG A 211 40.23 2.10 4.15
N ASN A 212 40.03 1.15 3.26
CA ASN A 212 40.06 -0.24 3.71
C ASN A 212 40.66 -1.17 2.68
N GLN A 213 41.63 -1.94 3.17
CA GLN A 213 42.48 -2.88 2.47
C GLN A 213 41.66 -4.12 2.09
N ARG A 214 41.85 -4.63 0.87
CA ARG A 214 41.83 -6.09 0.62
C ARG A 214 42.92 -6.43 -0.39
N ALA A 215 43.98 -7.02 0.14
CA ALA A 215 44.96 -7.81 -0.60
C ALA A 215 44.29 -9.11 -1.05
N ILE A 216 44.35 -9.41 -2.35
CA ILE A 216 44.19 -10.77 -2.89
C ILE A 216 45.20 -10.91 -4.03
N GLY A 217 46.02 -11.96 -3.93
CA GLY A 217 47.28 -12.15 -4.63
C GLY A 217 47.18 -12.39 -6.13
N ARG A 218 48.26 -12.00 -6.82
CA ARG A 218 48.58 -12.39 -8.19
C ARG A 218 49.56 -13.57 -8.14
N HIS A 219 49.20 -14.67 -8.80
CA HIS A 219 50.14 -15.64 -9.34
C HIS A 219 50.28 -15.40 -10.86
N PRO A 220 51.47 -15.62 -11.45
CA PRO A 220 51.75 -15.26 -12.84
C PRO A 220 51.48 -16.42 -13.81
N SER A 221 51.14 -16.09 -15.06
CA SER A 221 51.24 -16.97 -16.22
C SER A 221 51.38 -16.08 -17.46
N GLY A 222 52.48 -16.27 -18.22
CA GLY A 222 52.78 -15.55 -19.46
C GLY A 222 54.08 -14.79 -19.41
#